data_AF-A0AB32T922-F1
#
_entry.id   AF-A0AB32T922-F1
#
_cell.length_a   1.000
_cell.length_b   1.000
_cell.length_c   1.000
_cell.angle_alpha   90.00
_cell.angle_beta   90.00
_cell.angle_gamma   90.00
#
_symmetry.space_group_name_H-M   'P 1'
#
loop_
_entity.id
_entity.type
_entity.pdbx_description
1 polymer ?
#
loop_
_entity_poly.entity_id
_entity_poly.type
_entity_poly.pdbx_seq_one_letter_code
_entity_poly.pdbx_strand_id
1 'polypeptide(L)'
;MSLPASAQTNATRFRLWQPYNSGKKEEVWVLDDLLLDGDSLSRAPLVLDGFESGPQEQNWLFYPGGNTGFYCPYQRAGAEEDSAMVFMSSELGEHSITTRDIDVNENTVVQFQVKLVPLRTLSQSR
;
A
#
# COMPACT_ATOMS: atom_id res chain seq x y z
N MET A 1 -8.06 -11.83 6.55
CA MET A 1 -8.86 -12.90 7.20
C MET A 1 -10.11 -12.27 7.74
N SER A 2 -11.28 -12.84 7.43
CA SER A 2 -12.53 -12.33 8.01
C SER A 2 -12.64 -12.69 9.49
N LEU A 3 -13.14 -11.74 10.30
CA LEU A 3 -13.42 -11.99 11.70
C LEU A 3 -14.61 -12.94 11.84
N PRO A 4 -14.54 -13.97 12.70
CA PRO A 4 -15.70 -14.81 12.98
C PRO A 4 -16.83 -13.96 13.58
N ALA A 5 -18.09 -14.30 13.29
CA ALA A 5 -19.24 -13.51 13.72
C ALA A 5 -19.28 -13.25 15.23
N SER A 6 -18.82 -14.20 16.05
CA SER A 6 -18.73 -14.06 17.52
C SER A 6 -17.71 -13.01 17.98
N ALA A 7 -16.76 -12.63 17.11
CA ALA A 7 -15.75 -11.61 17.37
C ALA A 7 -16.11 -10.25 16.75
N GLN A 8 -17.23 -10.12 16.04
CA GLN A 8 -17.70 -8.84 15.48
C GLN A 8 -18.54 -8.10 16.52
N THR A 9 -17.87 -7.51 17.52
CA THR A 9 -18.51 -6.77 18.61
C THR A 9 -17.95 -5.36 18.71
N ASN A 10 -18.65 -4.46 19.40
CA ASN A 10 -18.19 -3.08 19.64
C ASN A 10 -16.90 -3.01 20.49
N ALA A 11 -16.47 -4.11 21.11
CA ALA A 11 -15.34 -4.15 22.05
C ALA A 11 -14.55 -5.47 21.97
N THR A 12 -14.09 -5.84 20.78
CA THR A 12 -13.26 -7.04 20.57
C THR A 12 -11.78 -6.75 20.83
N ARG A 13 -11.08 -7.69 21.47
CA ARG A 13 -9.63 -7.63 21.73
C ARG A 13 -8.92 -8.85 21.16
N PHE A 14 -7.74 -8.64 20.60
CA PHE A 14 -6.88 -9.70 20.09
C PHE A 14 -5.70 -9.92 21.03
N ARG A 15 -5.23 -11.17 21.10
CA ARG A 15 -4.02 -11.52 21.83
C ARG A 15 -3.18 -12.45 20.98
N LEU A 16 -1.94 -12.05 20.77
CA LEU A 16 -0.89 -12.92 20.24
C LEU A 16 -0.12 -13.47 21.43
N TRP A 17 0.02 -14.78 21.48
CA TRP A 17 0.54 -15.47 22.65
C TRP A 17 1.38 -16.66 22.21
N GLN A 18 2.62 -16.70 22.68
CA GLN A 18 3.51 -17.84 22.58
C GLN A 18 3.40 -18.64 23.90
N PRO A 19 2.74 -19.83 23.90
CA PRO A 19 2.51 -20.59 25.13
C PRO A 19 3.78 -21.20 25.72
N TYR A 20 4.74 -21.55 24.86
CA TYR A 20 6.03 -22.10 25.24
C TYR A 20 7.14 -21.20 24.73
N ASN A 21 7.98 -20.73 25.64
CA ASN A 21 9.23 -20.07 25.32
C ASN A 21 10.27 -20.67 26.26
N SER A 22 11.32 -21.27 25.71
CA SER A 22 12.40 -21.90 26.48
C SER A 22 13.19 -20.93 27.38
N GLY A 23 12.88 -19.63 27.34
CA GLY A 23 13.55 -18.56 28.09
C GLY A 23 14.91 -18.17 27.52
N LYS A 24 15.38 -18.91 26.50
CA LYS A 24 16.71 -18.73 25.89
C LYS A 24 16.81 -17.55 24.93
N LYS A 25 15.72 -16.81 24.70
CA LYS A 25 15.61 -15.77 23.65
C LYS A 25 15.94 -16.28 22.24
N GLU A 26 15.80 -17.58 22.01
CA GLU A 26 16.04 -18.22 20.71
C GLU A 26 14.76 -18.30 19.87
N GLU A 27 13.60 -18.31 20.52
CA GLU A 27 12.29 -18.37 19.88
C GLU A 27 11.69 -16.96 19.82
N VAL A 28 12.21 -16.15 18.90
CA VAL A 28 11.78 -14.76 18.70
C VAL A 28 10.85 -14.67 17.50
N TRP A 29 9.74 -13.96 17.67
CA TRP A 29 8.89 -13.53 16.57
C TRP A 29 8.83 -12.01 16.56
N VAL A 30 8.75 -11.45 15.36
CA VAL A 30 8.49 -10.04 15.11
C VAL A 30 7.19 -9.97 14.32
N LEU A 31 6.39 -8.95 14.58
CA LEU A 31 5.22 -8.64 13.80
C LEU A 31 5.42 -7.25 13.25
N ASP A 32 5.03 -7.06 12.01
CA ASP A 32 4.97 -5.76 11.37
C ASP A 32 3.68 -5.69 10.55
N ASP A 33 3.28 -4.46 10.19
CA ASP A 33 2.18 -4.20 9.25
C ASP A 33 0.82 -4.84 9.62
N LEU A 34 0.48 -4.88 10.91
CA LEU A 34 -0.82 -5.37 11.37
C LEU A 34 -1.94 -4.36 11.09
N LEU A 35 -2.79 -4.69 10.12
CA LEU A 35 -4.03 -3.95 9.87
C LEU A 35 -5.25 -4.74 10.36
N LEU A 36 -6.06 -4.09 11.20
CA LEU A 36 -7.39 -4.54 11.59
C LEU A 36 -8.40 -3.54 11.05
N ASP A 37 -8.87 -3.77 9.82
CA ASP A 37 -9.88 -2.94 9.19
C ASP A 37 -11.25 -3.65 9.19
N GLY A 38 -12.30 -2.84 9.17
CA GLY A 38 -13.66 -3.32 9.00
C GLY A 38 -14.08 -3.13 7.54
N ASP A 39 -14.76 -4.12 6.97
CA ASP A 39 -15.52 -3.86 5.77
C ASP A 39 -16.78 -3.07 6.14
N SER A 40 -16.72 -1.75 6.01
CA SER A 40 -17.92 -0.94 6.19
C SER A 40 -18.87 -1.25 5.04
N LEU A 41 -20.07 -1.76 5.33
CA LEU A 41 -21.18 -1.91 4.39
C LEU A 41 -21.50 -0.64 3.56
N SER A 42 -20.91 0.51 3.93
CA SER A 42 -21.01 1.80 3.26
C SER A 42 -19.79 2.18 2.41
N ARG A 43 -18.85 1.28 2.11
CA ARG A 43 -17.68 1.65 1.29
C ARG A 43 -18.11 1.86 -0.15
N ALA A 44 -17.68 2.98 -0.73
CA ALA A 44 -17.98 3.28 -2.12
C ALA A 44 -17.49 2.13 -3.03
N PRO A 45 -18.23 1.74 -4.08
CA PRO A 45 -17.79 0.68 -4.99
C PRO A 45 -16.58 1.11 -5.83
N LEU A 46 -16.24 2.40 -5.80
CA LEU A 46 -15.19 3.00 -6.60
C LEU A 46 -13.94 3.26 -5.74
N VAL A 47 -12.79 2.83 -6.24
CA VAL A 47 -11.48 3.34 -5.85
C VAL A 47 -10.99 4.21 -6.99
N LEU A 48 -10.82 5.50 -6.71
CA LEU A 48 -10.27 6.49 -7.64
C LEU A 48 -9.23 7.30 -6.88
N ASP A 49 -8.04 7.42 -7.45
CA ASP A 49 -6.97 8.20 -6.85
C ASP A 49 -6.08 8.80 -7.95
N GLY A 50 -5.80 10.10 -7.81
CA GLY A 50 -4.83 10.83 -8.62
C GLY A 50 -3.53 11.13 -7.87
N PHE A 51 -3.42 10.69 -6.61
CA PHE A 51 -2.26 10.87 -5.73
C PHE A 51 -1.84 12.33 -5.46
N GLU A 52 -2.67 13.33 -5.80
CA GLU A 52 -2.40 14.76 -5.57
C GLU A 52 -2.10 15.08 -4.09
N SER A 53 -2.79 14.39 -3.19
CA SER A 53 -2.58 14.47 -1.73
C SER A 53 -2.02 13.16 -1.16
N GLY A 54 -1.48 12.31 -2.03
CA GLY A 54 -1.01 10.97 -1.72
C GLY A 54 -2.10 9.90 -1.59
N PRO A 55 -1.71 8.64 -1.28
CA PRO A 55 -2.63 7.52 -1.22
C PRO A 55 -3.61 7.75 -0.07
N GLN A 56 -4.91 7.81 -0.38
CA GLN A 56 -5.93 7.94 0.64
C GLN A 56 -6.04 6.63 1.45
N GLU A 57 -5.94 6.71 2.78
CA GLU A 57 -6.01 5.53 3.68
C GLU A 57 -7.31 4.72 3.52
N GLN A 58 -8.40 5.38 3.09
CA GLN A 58 -9.67 4.72 2.79
C GLN A 58 -9.65 3.84 1.53
N ASN A 59 -8.62 3.97 0.68
CA ASN A 59 -8.47 3.28 -0.60
C ASN A 59 -7.25 2.34 -0.59
N TRP A 60 -6.15 2.73 0.04
CA TRP A 60 -4.87 2.03 -0.02
C TRP A 60 -4.43 1.59 1.37
N LEU A 61 -4.21 0.29 1.54
CA LEU A 61 -3.88 -0.34 2.82
C LEU A 61 -2.37 -0.35 3.10
N PHE A 62 -1.58 -0.67 2.08
CA PHE A 62 -0.12 -0.80 2.17
C PHE A 62 0.53 -0.30 0.89
N TYR A 63 1.69 0.33 0.99
CA TYR A 63 2.46 0.80 -0.17
C TYR A 63 3.98 0.78 0.08
N PRO A 64 4.57 -0.38 0.45
CA PRO A 64 5.99 -0.48 0.77
C PRO A 64 6.87 -0.05 -0.42
N GLY A 65 7.92 0.72 -0.11
CA GLY A 65 8.86 1.30 -1.09
C GLY A 65 8.22 2.31 -2.05
N GLY A 66 7.01 2.74 -1.73
CA GLY A 66 6.23 3.63 -2.55
C GLY A 66 6.21 5.05 -2.00
N ASN A 67 6.41 6.03 -2.89
CA ASN A 67 6.36 7.45 -2.56
C ASN A 67 5.44 8.21 -3.51
N THR A 68 4.88 9.32 -3.06
CA THR A 68 4.12 10.22 -3.91
C THR A 68 5.01 11.29 -4.49
N GLY A 69 4.90 11.51 -5.80
CA GLY A 69 5.57 12.63 -6.42
C GLY A 69 5.57 12.55 -7.92
N PHE A 70 6.46 13.34 -8.52
CA PHE A 70 6.57 13.46 -9.95
C PHE A 70 7.42 12.33 -10.52
N TYR A 71 6.87 11.58 -11.46
CA TYR A 71 7.60 10.51 -12.13
C TYR A 71 8.65 11.04 -13.13
N CYS A 72 8.65 12.33 -13.46
CA CYS A 72 9.55 12.93 -14.45
C CYS A 72 10.23 14.19 -13.93
N PRO A 73 11.44 14.10 -13.33
CA PRO A 73 12.17 15.28 -12.83
C PRO A 73 12.66 16.22 -13.93
N TYR A 74 12.44 15.89 -15.21
CA TYR A 74 12.92 16.66 -16.36
C TYR A 74 11.79 17.30 -17.17
N GLN A 75 10.53 17.17 -16.74
CA GLN A 75 9.47 17.98 -17.31
C GLN A 75 9.61 19.42 -16.79
N ARG A 76 9.43 20.38 -17.71
CA ARG A 76 9.67 21.79 -17.42
C ARG A 76 8.69 22.23 -16.33
N ALA A 77 9.21 22.86 -15.28
CA ALA A 77 8.43 23.62 -14.33
C ALA A 77 7.37 24.46 -15.08
N GLY A 78 6.09 24.12 -14.92
CA GLY A 78 4.97 24.85 -15.53
C GLY A 78 3.97 24.03 -16.36
N ALA A 79 4.16 22.71 -16.54
CA ALA A 79 3.02 21.84 -16.82
C ALA A 79 2.38 21.44 -15.49
N GLU A 80 1.05 21.35 -15.39
CA GLU A 80 0.40 20.71 -14.24
C GLU A 80 0.99 19.30 -14.12
N GLU A 81 1.86 19.11 -13.13
CA GLU A 81 2.54 17.84 -12.94
C GLU A 81 1.60 16.95 -12.14
N ASP A 82 0.98 15.98 -12.82
CA ASP A 82 0.16 14.98 -12.15
C ASP A 82 1.03 14.21 -11.16
N SER A 83 0.67 14.28 -9.88
CA SER A 83 1.27 13.45 -8.85
C SER A 83 1.00 11.98 -9.16
N ALA A 84 1.93 11.11 -8.82
CA ALA A 84 1.77 9.68 -9.02
C ALA A 84 2.33 8.90 -7.84
N MET A 85 1.91 7.64 -7.76
CA MET A 85 2.59 6.63 -6.98
C MET A 85 3.88 6.22 -7.70
N VAL A 86 5.03 6.44 -7.05
CA VAL A 86 6.36 6.23 -7.62
C VAL A 86 7.10 5.18 -6.81
N PHE A 87 7.64 4.19 -7.52
CA PHE A 87 8.53 3.17 -6.98
C PHE A 87 9.90 3.33 -7.62
N MET A 88 10.92 3.61 -6.81
CA MET A 88 12.29 3.78 -7.31
C MET A 88 13.01 2.44 -7.28
N SER A 89 13.47 1.96 -8.43
CA SER A 89 14.21 0.69 -8.51
C SER A 89 15.56 0.70 -7.79
N SER A 90 16.06 1.86 -7.37
CA SER A 90 17.25 1.98 -6.52
C SER A 90 16.97 1.75 -5.03
N GLU A 91 15.71 1.82 -4.59
CA GLU A 91 15.34 1.52 -3.22
C GLU A 91 15.31 0.01 -3.01
N LEU A 92 15.78 -0.43 -1.84
CA LEU A 92 15.76 -1.83 -1.44
C LEU A 92 14.42 -2.12 -0.76
N GLY A 93 13.88 -3.32 -1.00
CA GLY A 93 12.67 -3.80 -0.34
C GLY A 93 11.60 -4.20 -1.34
N GLU A 94 10.38 -4.28 -0.84
CA GLU A 94 9.19 -4.53 -1.66
C GLU A 94 8.75 -3.24 -2.35
N HIS A 95 8.30 -3.37 -3.59
CA HIS A 95 7.64 -2.30 -4.35
C HIS A 95 6.23 -2.77 -4.68
N SER A 96 5.28 -2.41 -3.84
CA SER A 96 3.88 -2.78 -4.02
C SER A 96 2.96 -1.68 -3.53
N ILE A 97 1.71 -1.72 -3.99
CA ILE A 97 0.62 -0.94 -3.43
C ILE A 97 -0.63 -1.81 -3.42
N THR A 98 -1.33 -1.82 -2.29
CA THR A 98 -2.45 -2.71 -2.01
C THR A 98 -3.69 -1.89 -1.75
N THR A 99 -4.74 -2.09 -2.55
CA THR A 99 -6.04 -1.46 -2.26
C THR A 99 -6.70 -2.14 -1.07
N ARG A 100 -7.71 -1.49 -0.52
CA ARG A 100 -8.72 -2.19 0.29
C ARG A 100 -9.46 -3.24 -0.52
N ASP A 101 -10.24 -4.05 0.18
CA ASP A 101 -11.22 -4.95 -0.44
C ASP A 101 -12.31 -4.14 -1.18
N ILE A 102 -12.74 -4.67 -2.33
CA ILE A 102 -13.75 -4.09 -3.22
C ILE A 102 -14.63 -5.23 -3.73
N ASP A 103 -15.95 -5.06 -3.68
CA ASP A 103 -16.89 -5.98 -4.31
C ASP A 103 -16.84 -5.84 -5.84
N VAL A 104 -16.50 -6.93 -6.52
CA VAL A 104 -16.35 -6.99 -7.97
C VAL A 104 -17.49 -7.80 -8.58
N ASN A 105 -18.05 -7.31 -9.68
CA ASN A 105 -19.07 -7.97 -10.49
C ASN A 105 -18.72 -7.91 -11.99
N GLU A 106 -19.59 -8.43 -12.86
CA GLU A 106 -19.40 -8.48 -14.31
C GLU A 106 -19.23 -7.12 -15.01
N ASN A 107 -19.63 -6.01 -14.35
CA ASN A 107 -19.53 -4.65 -14.87
C ASN A 107 -18.36 -3.86 -14.25
N THR A 108 -17.53 -4.52 -13.43
CA THR A 108 -16.41 -3.86 -12.74
C THR A 108 -15.20 -3.78 -13.65
N VAL A 109 -14.60 -2.59 -13.75
CA VAL A 109 -13.42 -2.33 -14.57
C VAL A 109 -12.29 -1.78 -13.71
N VAL A 110 -11.07 -2.25 -13.95
CA VAL A 110 -9.85 -1.71 -13.37
C VAL A 110 -9.12 -0.91 -14.45
N GLN A 111 -8.84 0.37 -14.17
CA GLN A 111 -8.12 1.26 -15.07
C GLN A 111 -7.03 2.00 -14.29
N PHE A 112 -5.83 2.06 -14.86
CA PHE A 112 -4.68 2.76 -14.28
C PHE A 112 -3.73 3.24 -15.37
N GLN A 113 -2.86 4.20 -15.04
CA GLN A 113 -1.77 4.65 -15.90
C GLN A 113 -0.43 4.20 -15.28
N VAL A 114 0.45 3.60 -16.08
CA VAL A 114 1.80 3.23 -15.66
C VAL A 114 2.82 3.89 -16.56
N LYS A 115 3.87 4.44 -15.95
CA LYS A 115 5.03 4.93 -16.68
C LYS A 115 6.29 4.28 -16.14
N LEU A 116 7.05 3.67 -17.05
CA LEU A 116 8.38 3.14 -16.75
C LEU A 116 9.41 4.20 -17.13
N VAL A 117 10.27 4.57 -16.19
CA VAL A 117 11.32 5.57 -16.39
C VAL A 117 12.68 4.88 -16.28
N PRO A 118 13.52 4.88 -17.32
CA PRO A 118 14.85 4.33 -17.22
C PRO A 118 15.66 5.09 -16.19
N LEU A 119 16.31 4.37 -15.26
CA LEU A 119 17.39 4.94 -14.50
C LEU A 119 18.47 5.36 -15.49
N ARG A 120 18.70 6.67 -15.64
CA ARG A 120 19.92 7.13 -16.29
C ARG A 120 21.07 6.74 -15.37
N THR A 121 21.76 5.65 -15.72
CA THR A 121 23.12 5.45 -15.21
C THR A 121 23.88 6.69 -15.66
N LEU A 122 24.29 7.53 -14.71
CA LEU A 122 25.35 8.49 -14.96
C LEU A 122 26.59 7.66 -15.28
N SER A 123 26.73 7.22 -16.53
CA SER A 123 28.06 7.01 -17.06
C SER A 123 28.69 8.40 -17.04
N GLN A 124 29.51 8.65 -16.01
CA GLN A 124 30.57 9.61 -16.12
C GLN A 124 31.36 9.21 -17.37
N SER A 125 31.04 9.85 -18.49
CA SER A 125 31.89 9.86 -19.66
C SER A 125 33.18 10.57 -19.24
N ARG A 126 34.24 9.77 -19.16
CA ARG A 126 35.67 10.08 -19.31
C ARG A 126 36.10 11.55 -19.30
#